data_AF-A0A927LKJ3-F1
#
_entry.id   AF-A0A927LKJ3-F1
#
_cell.length_a   1.000
_cell.length_b   1.000
_cell.length_c   1.000
_cell.angle_alpha   90.00
_cell.angle_beta   90.00
_cell.angle_gamma   90.00
#
_symmetry.space_group_name_H-M   'P 1'
#
loop_
_entity.id
_entity.type
_entity.pdbx_description
1 polymer ?
#
loop_
_entity_poly.entity_id
_entity_poly.type
_entity_poly.pdbx_seq_one_letter_code
_entity_poly.pdbx_strand_id
1 'polypeptide(L)'
;MKIDRNAKRIYVTLRVNLTDGGEEGLSCYEKDYDPDPKFRQMGTVCPWDKIPASEISLNNPIIKVRTRKFQDLEKLALKGIKKYWSREHSYSLKLNNEKFEVTTTPINTIHNSLNPLNLIYNTNGNWGRSGNAGILGKIYYNIGYCNFLAWYEPSFFNDWGYLDVAKHKVDEDFMYTSAHELGHSILKAYGSTLYSFTHDDSSKIWQTPNGKKSYIKEKSLGEINLMHYYKDDPHQSQYDYNLIIAQENDVLGLIWLTKIKIK
;
A
#
# COMPACT_ATOMS: atom_id res chain seq x y z
N MET A 1 3.23 1.35 -24.77
CA MET A 1 3.68 -0.05 -24.66
C MET A 1 4.59 -0.36 -25.84
N LYS A 2 5.62 -1.17 -25.63
CA LYS A 2 6.49 -1.73 -26.68
C LYS A 2 6.56 -3.24 -26.51
N ILE A 3 6.47 -4.00 -27.61
CA ILE A 3 6.63 -5.46 -27.59
C ILE A 3 7.87 -5.79 -28.45
N ASP A 4 8.81 -6.50 -27.85
CA ASP A 4 9.96 -7.11 -28.54
C ASP A 4 9.72 -8.62 -28.62
N ARG A 5 9.30 -9.09 -29.80
CA ARG A 5 8.98 -10.51 -30.03
C ARG A 5 10.22 -11.39 -30.11
N ASN A 6 11.37 -10.83 -30.49
CA ASN A 6 12.62 -11.58 -30.61
C ASN A 6 13.22 -11.82 -29.23
N ALA A 7 13.23 -10.78 -28.39
CA ALA A 7 13.70 -10.87 -27.01
C ALA A 7 12.66 -11.45 -26.04
N LYS A 8 11.41 -11.67 -26.50
CA LYS A 8 10.26 -12.08 -25.68
C LYS A 8 9.98 -11.14 -24.51
N ARG A 9 9.95 -9.83 -24.78
CA ARG A 9 9.76 -8.77 -23.77
C ARG A 9 8.61 -7.83 -24.09
N ILE A 10 7.86 -7.45 -23.07
CA ILE A 10 6.79 -6.45 -23.14
C ILE A 10 7.13 -5.33 -22.16
N TYR A 11 7.18 -4.10 -22.66
CA TYR A 11 7.43 -2.91 -21.86
C TYR A 11 6.15 -2.10 -21.74
N VAL A 12 5.66 -1.94 -20.51
CA VAL A 12 4.46 -1.18 -20.18
C VAL A 12 4.87 0.10 -19.45
N THR A 13 4.43 1.25 -19.94
CA THR A 13 4.52 2.51 -19.20
C THR A 13 3.20 2.73 -18.49
N LEU A 14 3.25 2.85 -17.17
CA LEU A 14 2.07 3.05 -16.34
C LEU A 14 2.08 4.47 -15.77
N ARG A 15 1.14 5.32 -16.19
CA ARG A 15 1.01 6.68 -15.68
C ARG A 15 0.16 6.69 -14.42
N VAL A 16 0.77 7.05 -13.30
CA VAL A 16 0.12 7.12 -11.98
C VAL A 16 0.03 8.57 -11.53
N ASN A 17 -0.87 8.89 -10.60
CA ASN A 17 -1.02 10.22 -10.03
C ASN A 17 -0.88 10.14 -8.51
N LEU A 18 0.36 10.12 -8.04
CA LEU A 18 0.71 10.13 -6.63
C LEU A 18 0.83 11.58 -6.16
N THR A 19 0.14 11.92 -5.08
CA THR A 19 0.11 13.28 -4.54
C THR A 19 0.49 13.30 -3.07
N ASP A 20 0.98 14.44 -2.58
CA ASP A 20 1.30 14.61 -1.16
C ASP A 20 -0.01 14.72 -0.37
N GLY A 21 -0.30 13.68 0.41
CA GLY A 21 -1.44 13.66 1.32
C GLY A 21 -1.17 14.40 2.63
N GLY A 22 0.04 14.92 2.82
CA GLY A 22 0.47 15.59 4.03
C GLY A 22 0.98 14.61 5.09
N GLU A 23 0.87 15.03 6.34
CA GLU A 23 1.32 14.28 7.50
C GLU A 23 0.26 14.28 8.60
N GLU A 24 0.14 13.15 9.29
CA GLU A 24 -0.72 12.96 10.43
C GLU A 24 0.14 12.67 11.68
N GLY A 25 -0.25 13.27 12.81
CA GLY A 25 0.37 13.04 14.12
C GLY A 25 1.69 13.77 14.41
N LEU A 26 1.98 14.85 13.69
CA LEU A 26 3.14 15.71 13.95
C LEU A 26 2.78 17.13 14.42
N SER A 27 1.57 17.62 14.10
CA SER A 27 1.14 18.98 14.42
C SER A 27 0.53 19.08 15.82
N CYS A 28 1.14 19.89 16.69
CA CYS A 28 0.52 20.32 17.94
C CYS A 28 -0.50 21.43 17.68
N TYR A 29 -1.50 21.55 18.56
CA TYR A 29 -2.49 22.60 18.51
C TYR A 29 -2.74 23.17 19.91
N GLU A 30 -3.18 24.43 19.97
CA GLU A 30 -3.61 25.04 21.23
C GLU A 30 -4.99 24.52 21.62
N LYS A 31 -5.16 24.17 22.89
CA LYS A 31 -6.41 23.72 23.46
C LYS A 31 -6.77 24.60 24.65
N ASP A 32 -8.05 25.03 24.67
CA ASP A 32 -8.66 25.57 25.89
C ASP A 32 -9.01 24.43 26.83
N TYR A 33 -8.36 24.37 27.98
CA TYR A 33 -8.70 23.39 29.00
C TYR A 33 -9.90 23.84 29.85
N ASP A 34 -10.15 25.16 29.91
CA ASP A 34 -11.31 25.72 30.60
C ASP A 34 -12.00 26.78 29.72
N PRO A 35 -13.17 26.46 29.14
CA PRO A 35 -13.87 27.39 28.25
C PRO A 35 -14.45 28.62 28.97
N ASP A 36 -14.42 28.69 30.32
CA ASP A 36 -14.80 29.90 31.05
C ASP A 36 -13.77 31.01 30.81
N PRO A 37 -14.17 32.17 30.23
CA PRO A 37 -13.26 33.28 29.96
C PRO A 37 -12.49 33.81 31.19
N LYS A 38 -13.00 33.57 32.42
CA LYS A 38 -12.35 33.98 33.66
C LYS A 38 -11.24 33.03 34.13
N PHE A 39 -11.27 31.78 33.68
CA PHE A 39 -10.33 30.73 34.07
C PHE A 39 -9.56 30.13 32.88
N ARG A 40 -9.74 30.70 31.68
CA ARG A 40 -9.11 30.27 30.43
C ARG A 40 -7.64 29.91 30.65
N GLN A 41 -7.35 28.62 30.46
CA GLN A 41 -6.01 28.08 30.48
C GLN A 41 -5.73 27.50 29.11
N MET A 42 -4.93 28.23 28.34
CA MET A 42 -4.36 27.73 27.09
C MET A 42 -3.22 26.78 27.42
N GLY A 43 -3.16 25.66 26.70
CA GLY A 43 -1.90 24.95 26.55
C GLY A 43 -1.81 24.21 25.23
N THR A 44 -0.60 23.78 24.94
CA THR A 44 -0.27 23.08 23.71
C THR A 44 -0.52 21.59 23.91
N VAL A 45 -1.35 21.00 23.06
CA VAL A 45 -1.56 19.55 22.98
C VAL A 45 -0.88 19.04 21.72
N CYS A 46 -0.02 18.05 21.88
CA CYS A 46 0.67 17.39 20.79
C CYS A 46 0.13 15.96 20.59
N PRO A 47 0.20 15.40 19.37
CA PRO A 47 -0.31 14.05 19.10
C PRO A 47 0.37 12.97 19.95
N TRP A 48 1.68 13.12 20.22
CA TRP A 48 2.43 12.18 21.05
C TRP A 48 2.07 12.23 22.54
N ASP A 49 1.34 13.24 23.01
CA ASP A 49 0.85 13.27 24.40
C ASP A 49 -0.23 12.20 24.64
N LYS A 50 -0.77 11.60 23.58
CA LYS A 50 -1.72 10.49 23.63
C LYS A 50 -1.06 9.13 23.82
N ILE A 51 0.26 9.02 23.64
CA ILE A 51 1.01 7.78 23.79
C ILE A 51 1.11 7.49 25.30
N PRO A 52 0.64 6.33 25.79
CA PRO A 52 0.75 5.98 27.19
C PRO A 52 2.21 5.93 27.62
N ALA A 53 2.52 6.48 28.80
CA ALA A 53 3.89 6.51 29.31
C ALA A 53 4.52 5.12 29.45
N SER A 54 3.71 4.08 29.69
CA SER A 54 4.13 2.68 29.75
C SER A 54 4.65 2.13 28.42
N GLU A 55 4.24 2.72 27.29
CA GLU A 55 4.62 2.27 25.94
C GLU A 55 5.89 2.97 25.43
N ILE A 56 6.25 4.09 26.06
CA ILE A 56 7.40 4.90 25.65
C ILE A 56 8.68 4.22 26.12
N SER A 57 9.58 3.92 25.18
CA SER A 57 10.88 3.29 25.44
C SER A 57 12.01 4.11 24.85
N LEU A 58 13.16 4.15 25.54
CA LEU A 58 14.35 4.88 25.08
C LEU A 58 14.87 4.37 23.72
N ASN A 59 14.66 3.10 23.41
CA ASN A 59 15.09 2.50 22.15
C ASN A 59 14.14 2.82 20.97
N ASN A 60 12.96 3.36 21.27
CA ASN A 60 11.90 3.66 20.31
C ASN A 60 11.51 5.14 20.47
N PRO A 61 12.29 6.09 19.93
CA PRO A 61 12.05 7.50 20.18
C PRO A 61 10.75 7.99 19.54
N ILE A 62 10.02 8.86 20.23
CA ILE A 62 8.86 9.55 19.68
C ILE A 62 9.29 10.40 18.49
N ILE A 63 8.62 10.22 17.35
CA ILE A 63 8.91 10.95 16.13
C ILE A 63 8.16 12.28 16.16
N LYS A 64 8.87 13.40 16.38
CA LYS A 64 8.26 14.75 16.42
C LYS A 64 8.41 15.55 15.13
N VAL A 65 9.17 15.02 14.18
CA VAL A 65 9.40 15.61 12.85
C VAL A 65 9.39 14.49 11.81
N ARG A 66 8.81 14.77 10.64
CA ARG A 66 8.70 13.82 9.54
C ARG A 66 10.08 13.27 9.13
N THR A 67 10.21 11.95 9.12
CA THR A 67 11.47 11.23 8.78
C THR A 67 11.59 10.86 7.29
N ARG A 68 10.50 11.02 6.53
CA ARG A 68 10.39 10.73 5.10
C ARG A 68 9.59 11.82 4.42
N LYS A 69 10.17 12.55 3.47
CA LYS A 69 9.44 13.56 2.69
C LYS A 69 8.51 12.89 1.68
N PHE A 70 7.62 13.67 1.07
CA PHE A 70 6.77 13.16 -0.01
C PHE A 70 7.57 12.48 -1.12
N GLN A 71 8.70 13.05 -1.55
CA GLN A 71 9.55 12.47 -2.60
C GLN A 71 10.11 11.10 -2.23
N ASP A 72 10.35 10.84 -0.93
CA ASP A 72 10.80 9.54 -0.46
C ASP A 72 9.67 8.51 -0.58
N LEU A 73 8.44 8.89 -0.17
CA LEU A 73 7.25 8.05 -0.29
C LEU A 73 6.90 7.79 -1.77
N GLU A 74 6.95 8.82 -2.61
CA GLU A 74 6.74 8.70 -4.06
C GLU A 74 7.72 7.68 -4.66
N LYS A 75 9.02 7.78 -4.32
CA LYS A 75 10.04 6.87 -4.80
C LYS A 75 9.78 5.42 -4.35
N LEU A 76 9.38 5.22 -3.09
CA LEU A 76 9.00 3.90 -2.60
C LEU A 76 7.78 3.37 -3.36
N ALA A 77 6.70 4.14 -3.46
CA ALA A 77 5.49 3.73 -4.16
C ALA A 77 5.77 3.33 -5.62
N LEU A 78 6.53 4.16 -6.36
CA LEU A 78 6.94 3.84 -7.73
C LEU A 78 7.82 2.58 -7.81
N LYS A 79 8.73 2.38 -6.84
CA LYS A 79 9.55 1.16 -6.76
C LYS A 79 8.68 -0.08 -6.52
N GLY A 80 7.71 0.01 -5.61
CA GLY A 80 6.74 -1.05 -5.34
C GLY A 80 5.91 -1.40 -6.56
N ILE A 81 5.31 -0.38 -7.21
CA ILE A 81 4.52 -0.57 -8.43
C ILE A 81 5.36 -1.25 -9.52
N LYS A 82 6.59 -0.77 -9.76
CA LYS A 82 7.50 -1.42 -10.70
C LYS A 82 7.76 -2.87 -10.34
N LYS A 83 8.06 -3.16 -9.06
CA LYS A 83 8.38 -4.51 -8.58
C LYS A 83 7.19 -5.46 -8.77
N TYR A 84 6.03 -5.10 -8.27
CA TYR A 84 4.90 -6.02 -8.12
C TYR A 84 4.03 -6.14 -9.38
N TRP A 85 4.06 -5.16 -10.28
CA TRP A 85 3.37 -5.22 -11.58
C TRP A 85 4.29 -5.63 -12.75
N SER A 86 5.55 -5.99 -12.47
CA SER A 86 6.43 -6.60 -13.47
C SER A 86 6.46 -8.10 -13.28
N ARG A 87 6.49 -8.84 -14.39
CA ARG A 87 6.58 -10.31 -14.44
C ARG A 87 7.82 -10.69 -15.23
N GLU A 88 8.96 -10.75 -14.54
CA GLU A 88 10.30 -10.99 -15.12
C GLU A 88 10.88 -12.31 -14.60
N HIS A 89 11.85 -12.88 -15.32
CA HIS A 89 12.55 -14.12 -14.91
C HIS A 89 11.59 -15.28 -14.58
N SER A 90 11.61 -15.79 -13.35
CA SER A 90 10.80 -16.91 -12.87
C SER A 90 9.29 -16.66 -12.96
N TYR A 91 8.87 -15.41 -13.04
CA TYR A 91 7.47 -14.99 -13.05
C TYR A 91 6.94 -14.65 -14.45
N SER A 92 7.72 -14.89 -15.50
CA SER A 92 7.35 -14.60 -16.89
C SER A 92 5.93 -15.05 -17.25
N LEU A 93 5.20 -14.23 -18.00
CA LEU A 93 3.88 -14.60 -18.52
C LEU A 93 3.98 -15.74 -19.54
N LYS A 94 3.08 -16.72 -19.45
CA LYS A 94 2.95 -17.75 -20.48
C LYS A 94 1.91 -17.34 -21.53
N LEU A 95 2.37 -17.05 -22.75
CA LEU A 95 1.53 -16.69 -23.90
C LEU A 95 1.74 -17.71 -25.03
N ASN A 96 0.71 -18.46 -25.42
CA ASN A 96 0.78 -19.45 -26.51
C ASN A 96 1.99 -20.40 -26.40
N ASN A 97 2.25 -20.92 -25.19
CA ASN A 97 3.41 -21.77 -24.83
C ASN A 97 4.78 -21.09 -24.86
N GLU A 98 4.87 -19.79 -25.16
CA GLU A 98 6.09 -19.00 -25.01
C GLU A 98 6.08 -18.22 -23.68
N LYS A 99 7.26 -17.97 -23.13
CA LYS A 99 7.43 -17.14 -21.94
C LYS A 99 7.80 -15.72 -22.35
N PHE A 100 7.05 -14.74 -21.86
CA PHE A 100 7.32 -13.32 -22.05
C PHE A 100 7.64 -12.64 -20.72
N GLU A 101 8.71 -11.86 -20.69
CA GLU A 101 8.94 -10.95 -19.57
C GLU A 101 8.12 -9.67 -19.76
N VAL A 102 7.52 -9.19 -18.69
CA VAL A 102 6.79 -7.92 -18.67
C VAL A 102 7.46 -6.98 -17.69
N THR A 103 8.00 -5.87 -18.19
CA THR A 103 8.54 -4.79 -17.37
C THR A 103 7.55 -3.63 -17.32
N THR A 104 7.07 -3.33 -16.12
CA THR A 104 6.21 -2.16 -15.86
C THR A 104 7.06 -1.00 -15.37
N THR A 105 6.99 0.13 -16.08
CA THR A 105 7.67 1.38 -15.72
C THR A 105 6.64 2.41 -15.29
N PRO A 106 6.47 2.64 -13.97
CA PRO A 106 5.57 3.66 -13.49
C PRO A 106 6.17 5.06 -13.64
N ILE A 107 5.34 6.03 -14.00
CA ILE A 107 5.69 7.44 -14.12
C ILE A 107 4.62 8.24 -13.38
N ASN A 108 5.03 9.05 -12.39
CA ASN A 108 4.10 9.96 -11.73
C ASN A 108 3.81 11.17 -12.63
N THR A 109 2.54 11.42 -12.93
CA THR A 109 2.07 12.53 -13.76
C THR A 109 0.57 12.72 -13.60
N ILE A 110 0.09 13.94 -13.85
CA ILE A 110 -1.36 14.24 -13.90
C ILE A 110 -1.96 14.01 -15.30
N HIS A 111 -1.13 13.82 -16.33
CA HIS A 111 -1.59 13.72 -17.71
C HIS A 111 -1.87 12.28 -18.11
N ASN A 112 -3.12 11.98 -18.49
CA ASN A 112 -3.55 10.64 -18.91
C ASN A 112 -3.14 9.56 -17.89
N SER A 113 -3.31 9.88 -16.61
CA SER A 113 -2.96 9.04 -15.48
C SER A 113 -4.19 8.36 -14.88
N LEU A 114 -3.94 7.41 -13.99
CA LEU A 114 -4.95 6.91 -13.08
C LEU A 114 -5.44 8.00 -12.11
N ASN A 115 -6.52 7.71 -11.39
CA ASN A 115 -7.05 8.59 -10.35
C ASN A 115 -6.01 8.86 -9.27
N PRO A 116 -6.07 10.05 -8.62
CA PRO A 116 -5.08 10.44 -7.63
C PRO A 116 -5.08 9.52 -6.41
N LEU A 117 -3.88 9.20 -5.93
CA LEU A 117 -3.61 8.51 -4.68
C LEU A 117 -2.78 9.42 -3.78
N ASN A 118 -3.30 9.71 -2.59
CA ASN A 118 -2.62 10.55 -1.61
C ASN A 118 -1.67 9.67 -0.78
N LEU A 119 -0.39 10.03 -0.78
CA LEU A 119 0.62 9.39 0.08
C LEU A 119 0.71 10.18 1.39
N ILE A 120 0.33 9.56 2.50
CA ILE A 120 0.21 10.21 3.80
C ILE A 120 1.28 9.65 4.74
N TYR A 121 2.09 10.52 5.32
CA TYR A 121 2.99 10.14 6.41
C TYR A 121 2.22 10.07 7.72
N ASN A 122 2.28 8.97 8.47
CA ASN A 122 1.51 8.80 9.69
C ASN A 122 2.34 8.28 10.86
N THR A 123 2.16 8.91 12.01
CA THR A 123 2.80 8.55 13.29
C THR A 123 1.99 9.12 14.46
N ASN A 124 2.36 8.81 15.70
CA ASN A 124 1.79 9.31 16.96
C ASN A 124 0.25 9.41 17.00
N GLY A 125 -0.44 8.48 16.38
CA GLY A 125 -1.89 8.52 16.21
C GLY A 125 -2.43 7.15 15.85
N ASN A 126 -3.67 7.10 15.37
CA ASN A 126 -4.23 5.84 14.89
C ASN A 126 -3.42 5.33 13.71
N TRP A 127 -3.23 4.01 13.65
CA TRP A 127 -2.71 3.37 12.46
C TRP A 127 -3.62 3.68 11.27
N GLY A 128 -3.03 4.19 10.19
CA GLY A 128 -3.75 4.64 9.01
C GLY A 128 -4.03 3.47 8.08
N ARG A 129 -5.32 3.20 7.83
CA ARG A 129 -5.74 2.18 6.86
C ARG A 129 -5.73 2.75 5.44
N SER A 130 -4.89 2.19 4.59
CA SER A 130 -4.89 2.48 3.15
C SER A 130 -6.16 1.95 2.48
N GLY A 131 -6.54 2.58 1.37
CA GLY A 131 -7.69 2.15 0.59
C GLY A 131 -7.89 2.98 -0.67
N ASN A 132 -8.40 2.34 -1.72
CA ASN A 132 -8.73 2.96 -2.99
C ASN A 132 -10.13 2.57 -3.48
N ALA A 133 -11.14 3.37 -3.13
CA ALA A 133 -12.50 3.21 -3.64
C ALA A 133 -12.66 3.62 -5.13
N GLY A 134 -11.56 4.00 -5.78
CA GLY A 134 -11.51 4.30 -7.20
C GLY A 134 -11.86 5.73 -7.59
N ILE A 135 -11.97 6.68 -6.65
CA ILE A 135 -12.08 8.14 -6.93
C ILE A 135 -11.13 8.95 -6.03
N LEU A 136 -11.05 8.59 -4.75
CA LEU A 136 -10.09 9.15 -3.79
C LEU A 136 -9.41 7.99 -3.08
N GLY A 137 -8.14 7.74 -3.38
CA GLY A 137 -7.33 6.73 -2.70
C GLY A 137 -6.36 7.36 -1.71
N LYS A 138 -6.12 6.68 -0.60
CA LYS A 138 -5.15 7.07 0.42
C LYS A 138 -4.22 5.88 0.69
N ILE A 139 -2.93 6.16 0.76
CA ILE A 139 -1.90 5.19 1.12
C ILE A 139 -1.12 5.76 2.29
N TYR A 140 -1.17 5.07 3.41
CA TYR A 140 -0.53 5.49 4.66
C TYR A 140 0.84 4.86 4.82
N TYR A 141 1.86 5.68 5.06
CA TYR A 141 3.17 5.27 5.55
C TYR A 141 3.16 5.34 7.08
N ASN A 142 2.86 4.22 7.73
CA ASN A 142 2.74 4.11 9.18
C ASN A 142 4.11 3.84 9.82
N ILE A 143 4.61 4.75 10.66
CA ILE A 143 5.94 4.64 11.28
C ILE A 143 5.93 5.18 12.72
N GLY A 144 6.82 4.64 13.57
CA GLY A 144 6.90 5.02 14.97
C GLY A 144 5.68 4.56 15.76
N TYR A 145 5.31 5.30 16.80
CA TYR A 145 4.15 4.95 17.63
C TYR A 145 2.85 5.08 16.86
N CYS A 146 2.09 3.99 16.76
CA CYS A 146 0.74 3.96 16.21
C CYS A 146 -0.20 3.26 17.19
N ASN A 147 -1.44 3.74 17.27
CA ASN A 147 -2.52 3.10 17.99
C ASN A 147 -3.27 2.16 17.04
N PHE A 148 -3.34 0.87 17.40
CA PHE A 148 -3.90 -0.18 16.53
C PHE A 148 -5.35 -0.53 16.86
N LEU A 149 -6.04 0.24 17.71
CA LEU A 149 -7.42 -0.02 18.12
C LEU A 149 -8.42 -0.02 16.94
N ALA A 150 -8.07 0.63 15.84
CA ALA A 150 -8.84 0.60 14.58
C ALA A 150 -8.45 -0.55 13.64
N TRP A 151 -7.47 -1.40 13.99
CA TRP A 151 -7.01 -2.52 13.17
C TRP A 151 -7.80 -3.79 13.48
N TYR A 152 -8.26 -4.47 12.43
CA TYR A 152 -9.08 -5.69 12.49
C TYR A 152 -8.26 -6.96 12.81
N GLU A 153 -7.10 -6.83 13.45
CA GLU A 153 -6.27 -7.98 13.84
C GLU A 153 -6.45 -8.28 15.34
N PRO A 154 -6.93 -9.49 15.70
CA PRO A 154 -7.17 -9.88 17.10
C PRO A 154 -5.89 -10.03 17.94
N SER A 155 -4.70 -9.84 17.36
CA SER A 155 -3.43 -9.85 18.09
C SER A 155 -3.10 -8.49 18.74
N PHE A 156 -3.75 -7.41 18.30
CA PHE A 156 -3.60 -6.06 18.85
C PHE A 156 -4.87 -5.68 19.64
N PHE A 157 -5.10 -6.33 20.77
CA PHE A 157 -6.13 -5.87 21.71
C PHE A 157 -5.69 -4.50 22.29
N ASN A 158 -6.25 -3.40 21.80
CA ASN A 158 -6.19 -2.05 22.39
C ASN A 158 -4.81 -1.37 22.60
N ASP A 159 -3.73 -1.79 21.94
CA ASP A 159 -2.41 -1.27 22.29
C ASP A 159 -1.81 -0.29 21.27
N TRP A 160 -1.00 0.62 21.82
CA TRP A 160 -0.03 1.38 21.06
C TRP A 160 1.17 0.47 20.77
N GLY A 161 1.71 0.53 19.56
CA GLY A 161 2.93 -0.17 19.21
C GLY A 161 3.87 0.70 18.39
N TYR A 162 5.13 0.33 18.35
CA TYR A 162 6.15 1.06 17.60
C TYR A 162 6.51 0.32 16.31
N LEU A 163 6.21 0.93 15.17
CA LEU A 163 6.62 0.48 13.85
C LEU A 163 8.01 1.03 13.51
N ASP A 164 8.86 0.14 13.00
CA ASP A 164 10.25 0.43 12.65
C ASP A 164 10.54 -0.14 11.26
N VAL A 165 11.36 0.58 10.50
CA VAL A 165 11.67 0.23 9.10
C VAL A 165 12.25 -1.18 8.98
N ALA A 166 13.21 -1.56 9.83
CA ALA A 166 13.90 -2.84 9.71
C ALA A 166 13.08 -3.99 10.32
N LYS A 167 12.60 -3.82 11.56
CA LYS A 167 11.89 -4.91 12.27
C LYS A 167 10.52 -5.19 11.66
N HIS A 168 9.81 -4.15 11.24
CA HIS A 168 8.44 -4.25 10.76
C HIS A 168 8.34 -4.11 9.25
N LYS A 169 9.46 -3.94 8.53
CA LYS A 169 9.53 -3.86 7.07
C LYS A 169 8.62 -2.77 6.51
N VAL A 170 8.59 -1.61 7.16
CA VAL A 170 7.65 -0.51 6.84
C VAL A 170 7.81 -0.02 5.40
N ASP A 171 9.04 0.06 4.89
CA ASP A 171 9.29 0.47 3.52
C ASP A 171 8.76 -0.59 2.53
N GLU A 172 8.94 -1.88 2.81
CA GLU A 172 8.40 -2.97 1.99
C GLU A 172 6.88 -3.07 2.02
N ASP A 173 6.28 -2.95 3.20
CA ASP A 173 4.83 -2.92 3.36
C ASP A 173 4.24 -1.75 2.58
N PHE A 174 4.79 -0.55 2.72
CA PHE A 174 4.32 0.61 1.96
C PHE A 174 4.47 0.45 0.44
N MET A 175 5.57 -0.16 -0.03
CA MET A 175 5.73 -0.51 -1.45
C MET A 175 4.64 -1.49 -1.92
N TYR A 176 4.36 -2.52 -1.12
CA TYR A 176 3.33 -3.53 -1.39
C TYR A 176 1.93 -2.91 -1.42
N THR A 177 1.55 -2.19 -0.36
CA THR A 177 0.26 -1.49 -0.25
C THR A 177 0.09 -0.51 -1.39
N SER A 178 1.10 0.27 -1.74
CA SER A 178 1.01 1.20 -2.88
C SER A 178 0.67 0.49 -4.19
N ALA A 179 1.29 -0.66 -4.44
CA ALA A 179 1.01 -1.45 -5.64
C ALA A 179 -0.36 -2.13 -5.61
N HIS A 180 -0.80 -2.58 -4.43
CA HIS A 180 -2.13 -3.16 -4.21
C HIS A 180 -3.25 -2.12 -4.43
N GLU A 181 -3.13 -0.96 -3.78
CA GLU A 181 -4.11 0.12 -3.89
C GLU A 181 -4.18 0.67 -5.32
N LEU A 182 -3.05 0.79 -6.01
CA LEU A 182 -3.05 1.12 -7.44
C LEU A 182 -3.76 0.04 -8.27
N GLY A 183 -3.56 -1.22 -7.90
CA GLY A 183 -4.18 -2.38 -8.51
C GLY A 183 -5.69 -2.25 -8.62
N HIS A 184 -6.35 -1.70 -7.60
CA HIS A 184 -7.79 -1.44 -7.66
C HIS A 184 -8.22 -0.62 -8.88
N SER A 185 -7.44 0.40 -9.24
CA SER A 185 -7.73 1.25 -10.41
C SER A 185 -7.53 0.50 -11.72
N ILE A 186 -6.50 -0.37 -11.80
CA ILE A 186 -6.24 -1.22 -12.96
C ILE A 186 -7.37 -2.24 -13.13
N LEU A 187 -7.66 -3.02 -12.08
CA LEU A 187 -8.67 -4.08 -12.08
C LEU A 187 -10.06 -3.54 -12.42
N LYS A 188 -10.41 -2.36 -11.90
CA LYS A 188 -11.68 -1.69 -12.20
C LYS A 188 -11.76 -1.26 -13.66
N ALA A 189 -10.66 -0.83 -14.26
CA ALA A 189 -10.64 -0.32 -15.63
C ALA A 189 -10.81 -1.42 -16.69
N TYR A 190 -10.34 -2.65 -16.47
CA TYR A 190 -10.50 -3.74 -17.46
C TYR A 190 -11.60 -4.76 -17.10
N GLY A 191 -11.86 -4.98 -15.81
CA GLY A 191 -12.80 -5.99 -15.34
C GLY A 191 -14.12 -5.36 -14.88
N SER A 192 -14.17 -4.98 -13.60
CA SER A 192 -15.30 -4.27 -12.98
C SER A 192 -14.93 -3.84 -11.55
N THR A 193 -15.75 -3.00 -10.92
CA THR A 193 -15.64 -2.72 -9.48
C THR A 193 -15.75 -4.00 -8.65
N LEU A 194 -16.65 -4.92 -9.02
CA LEU A 194 -16.81 -6.19 -8.32
C LEU A 194 -15.52 -7.02 -8.39
N TYR A 195 -14.94 -7.14 -9.58
CA TYR A 195 -13.68 -7.86 -9.79
C TYR A 195 -12.53 -7.24 -8.98
N SER A 196 -12.47 -5.90 -8.96
CA SER A 196 -11.48 -5.15 -8.17
C SER A 196 -11.61 -5.39 -6.66
N PHE A 197 -12.82 -5.52 -6.13
CA PHE A 197 -13.08 -5.61 -4.68
C PHE A 197 -13.22 -7.03 -4.14
N THR A 198 -13.41 -8.04 -4.98
CA THR A 198 -13.45 -9.45 -4.52
C THR A 198 -12.08 -10.12 -4.64
N HIS A 199 -11.13 -9.50 -5.35
CA HIS A 199 -9.73 -9.93 -5.41
C HIS A 199 -9.58 -11.40 -5.85
N ASP A 200 -10.05 -11.73 -7.06
CA ASP A 200 -10.12 -13.12 -7.55
C ASP A 200 -10.79 -14.08 -6.55
N ASP A 201 -11.92 -13.62 -5.98
CA ASP A 201 -12.71 -14.37 -5.00
C ASP A 201 -11.91 -14.75 -3.74
N SER A 202 -10.88 -13.99 -3.38
CA SER A 202 -10.19 -14.13 -2.08
C SER A 202 -10.94 -13.43 -0.94
N SER A 203 -11.86 -12.52 -1.28
CA SER A 203 -12.53 -11.65 -0.31
C SER A 203 -13.97 -11.34 -0.67
N LYS A 204 -14.70 -10.84 0.31
CA LYS A 204 -16.04 -10.27 0.13
C LYS A 204 -15.91 -8.87 -0.47
N ILE A 205 -17.00 -8.30 -0.99
CA ILE A 205 -17.02 -6.92 -1.53
C ILE A 205 -16.52 -5.86 -0.54
N TRP A 206 -16.61 -6.15 0.77
CA TRP A 206 -16.09 -5.30 1.85
C TRP A 206 -14.60 -5.53 2.14
N GLN A 207 -13.87 -6.21 1.24
CA GLN A 207 -12.43 -6.44 1.32
C GLN A 207 -12.00 -7.17 2.59
N THR A 208 -12.85 -8.08 3.06
CA THR A 208 -12.54 -9.01 4.16
C THR A 208 -12.27 -10.39 3.59
N PRO A 209 -11.21 -11.11 4.03
CA PRO A 209 -10.93 -12.46 3.58
C PRO A 209 -12.17 -13.37 3.68
N ASN A 210 -12.41 -14.20 2.67
CA ASN A 210 -13.57 -15.11 2.64
C ASN A 210 -13.21 -16.58 2.95
N GLY A 211 -11.93 -16.86 3.26
CA GLY A 211 -11.44 -18.20 3.61
C GLY A 211 -10.91 -19.05 2.45
N LYS A 212 -11.03 -18.59 1.20
CA LYS A 212 -10.70 -19.41 0.01
C LYS A 212 -9.22 -19.44 -0.35
N LYS A 213 -8.49 -18.34 -0.12
CA LYS A 213 -7.05 -18.24 -0.41
C LYS A 213 -6.24 -18.39 0.88
N SER A 214 -5.01 -18.91 0.75
CA SER A 214 -4.09 -19.11 1.86
C SER A 214 -2.70 -18.61 1.51
N TYR A 215 -2.15 -17.78 2.40
CA TYR A 215 -0.83 -17.20 2.25
C TYR A 215 0.23 -18.32 2.24
N ILE A 216 0.16 -19.26 3.18
CA ILE A 216 1.14 -20.35 3.30
C ILE A 216 1.13 -21.23 2.05
N LYS A 217 -0.06 -21.48 1.48
CA LYS A 217 -0.20 -22.27 0.25
C LYS A 217 0.37 -21.56 -0.97
N GLU A 218 0.09 -20.27 -1.14
CA GLU A 218 0.62 -19.50 -2.28
C GLU A 218 2.13 -19.32 -2.16
N LYS A 219 2.61 -19.01 -0.95
CA LYS A 219 4.05 -18.96 -0.66
C LYS A 219 4.78 -20.25 -1.05
N SER A 220 4.22 -21.42 -0.76
CA SER A 220 4.86 -22.70 -1.11
C SER A 220 4.86 -23.01 -2.61
N LEU A 221 3.98 -22.35 -3.38
CA LEU A 221 3.97 -22.40 -4.84
C LEU A 221 4.95 -21.40 -5.48
N GLY A 222 5.57 -20.51 -4.68
CA GLY A 222 6.57 -19.56 -5.13
C GLY A 222 6.02 -18.22 -5.65
N GLU A 223 4.71 -18.04 -5.67
CA GLU A 223 4.02 -16.80 -6.05
C GLU A 223 2.94 -16.49 -5.03
N ILE A 224 2.95 -15.27 -4.50
CA ILE A 224 1.91 -14.71 -3.63
C ILE A 224 1.18 -13.65 -4.44
N ASN A 225 -0.13 -13.79 -4.64
CA ASN A 225 -0.86 -12.80 -5.42
C ASN A 225 -0.90 -11.46 -4.69
N LEU A 226 -0.45 -10.40 -5.37
CA LEU A 226 -0.49 -9.01 -4.92
C LEU A 226 -1.89 -8.57 -4.43
N MET A 227 -2.94 -9.05 -5.09
CA MET A 227 -4.29 -8.59 -4.83
C MET A 227 -5.02 -9.42 -3.78
N HIS A 228 -4.58 -10.63 -3.44
CA HIS A 228 -5.37 -11.49 -2.54
C HIS A 228 -5.32 -11.02 -1.08
N TYR A 229 -6.46 -11.23 -0.41
CA TYR A 229 -6.57 -11.33 1.04
C TYR A 229 -6.58 -12.79 1.48
N TYR A 230 -5.85 -13.10 2.55
CA TYR A 230 -5.64 -14.47 3.00
C TYR A 230 -6.37 -14.75 4.32
N LYS A 231 -6.73 -16.02 4.55
CA LYS A 231 -7.35 -16.46 5.81
C LYS A 231 -6.34 -16.57 6.96
N ASP A 232 -5.09 -16.83 6.60
CA ASP A 232 -3.90 -17.07 7.42
C ASP A 232 -2.89 -15.95 7.14
N ASP A 233 -3.40 -14.72 6.99
CA ASP A 233 -2.61 -13.56 6.65
C ASP A 233 -1.56 -13.31 7.74
N PRO A 234 -0.26 -13.28 7.41
CA PRO A 234 0.76 -13.13 8.42
C PRO A 234 0.92 -11.65 8.80
N HIS A 235 1.57 -11.40 9.94
CA HIS A 235 2.00 -10.05 10.30
C HIS A 235 2.89 -9.46 9.22
N GLN A 236 2.83 -8.14 9.01
CA GLN A 236 3.64 -7.42 8.01
C GLN A 236 5.15 -7.74 8.08
N SER A 237 5.68 -8.03 9.27
CA SER A 237 7.09 -8.41 9.47
C SER A 237 7.42 -9.81 8.94
N GLN A 238 6.44 -10.70 8.85
CA GLN A 238 6.54 -12.10 8.42
C GLN A 238 6.21 -12.29 6.94
N TYR A 239 5.66 -11.26 6.29
CA TYR A 239 5.40 -11.26 4.85
C TYR A 239 6.69 -11.47 4.03
N ASP A 240 6.57 -12.27 2.98
CA ASP A 240 7.60 -12.52 1.99
C ASP A 240 7.37 -11.64 0.75
N TYR A 241 7.73 -10.37 0.90
CA TYR A 241 7.59 -9.34 -0.13
C TYR A 241 8.36 -9.62 -1.43
N ASN A 242 9.16 -10.68 -1.51
CA ASN A 242 9.88 -11.05 -2.73
C ASN A 242 9.10 -12.01 -3.62
N LEU A 243 8.16 -12.76 -3.05
CA LEU A 243 7.30 -13.68 -3.80
C LEU A 243 5.99 -13.02 -4.23
N ILE A 244 5.71 -11.80 -3.73
CA ILE A 244 4.50 -11.06 -4.11
C ILE A 244 4.59 -10.60 -5.56
N ILE A 245 3.52 -10.83 -6.32
CA ILE A 245 3.43 -10.42 -7.71
C ILE A 245 1.97 -10.32 -8.17
N ALA A 246 1.68 -9.39 -9.08
CA ALA A 246 0.38 -9.35 -9.75
C ALA A 246 0.17 -10.64 -10.55
N GLN A 247 -1.00 -11.26 -10.41
CA GLN A 247 -1.33 -12.49 -11.13
C GLN A 247 -1.33 -12.28 -12.65
N GLU A 248 -1.12 -13.36 -13.39
CA GLU A 248 -0.99 -13.30 -14.86
C GLU A 248 -2.16 -12.57 -15.53
N ASN A 249 -3.40 -12.88 -15.14
CA ASN A 249 -4.61 -12.27 -15.70
C ASN A 249 -4.68 -10.75 -15.45
N ASP A 250 -4.18 -10.28 -14.30
CA ASP A 250 -4.17 -8.85 -13.98
C ASP A 250 -3.15 -8.10 -14.83
N VAL A 251 -1.98 -8.71 -15.06
CA VAL A 251 -0.94 -8.15 -15.94
C VAL A 251 -1.40 -8.17 -17.40
N LEU A 252 -2.12 -9.21 -17.83
CA LEU A 252 -2.76 -9.24 -19.16
C LEU A 252 -3.83 -8.15 -19.29
N GLY A 253 -4.63 -7.92 -18.25
CA GLY A 253 -5.57 -6.80 -18.19
C GLY A 253 -4.87 -5.44 -18.31
N LEU A 254 -3.75 -5.25 -17.60
CA LEU A 254 -2.91 -4.05 -17.74
C LEU A 254 -2.39 -3.87 -19.17
N ILE A 255 -1.90 -4.94 -19.80
CA ILE A 255 -1.44 -4.92 -21.20
C ILE A 255 -2.60 -4.54 -22.14
N TRP A 256 -3.79 -5.11 -21.93
CA TRP A 256 -4.99 -4.81 -22.70
C TRP A 256 -5.38 -3.32 -22.62
N LEU A 257 -5.31 -2.73 -21.41
CA LEU A 257 -5.60 -1.32 -21.18
C LEU A 257 -4.69 -0.35 -21.92
N THR A 258 -3.52 -0.81 -22.39
CA THR A 258 -2.65 0.01 -23.25
C THR A 258 -3.26 0.29 -24.63
N LYS A 259 -4.42 -0.31 -24.95
CA LYS A 259 -5.16 -0.19 -26.22
C LYS A 259 -4.22 -0.44 -27.40
N ILE A 260 -3.63 -1.63 -27.42
CA ILE A 260 -2.63 -2.07 -28.41
C ILE A 260 -3.07 -1.64 -29.82
N LYS A 261 -2.33 -0.70 -30.42
CA LYS A 261 -2.47 -0.38 -31.84
C LYS A 261 -1.52 -1.28 -32.61
N ILE A 262 -2.07 -2.31 -33.25
CA ILE A 262 -1.32 -3.12 -34.22
C ILE A 262 -1.16 -2.24 -35.47
N LYS A 263 0.08 -1.92 -35.81
CA LYS A 263 0.43 -1.33 -37.11
C LYS A 263 0.82 -2.45 -38.05
#